data_AF-A0A9C9JRJ8-F1
#
_entry.id   AF-A0A9C9JRJ8-F1
#
_cell.length_a   1.000
_cell.length_b   1.000
_cell.length_c   1.000
_cell.angle_alpha   90.00
_cell.angle_beta   90.00
_cell.angle_gamma   90.00
#
_symmetry.space_group_name_H-M   'P 1'
#
loop_
_entity.id
_entity.type
_entity.pdbx_description
1 polymer ?
#
loop_
_entity_poly.entity_id
_entity_poly.type
_entity_poly.pdbx_seq_one_letter_code
_entity_poly.pdbx_strand_id
1 'polypeptide(L)'
;HVQSPLNNIANSCQVCHRESEETLTRDVYDRLDATKQLADIAGESLAKAHIEAKTAWDNGATEDQMKQILKLLRDAQWRVDFAPASHGAGFHAPLETARILGTSIEKTKTARLELDRLLRSLGVKTPIQYPDISTKEKAQAYLGLDMNKLKEKKKEFLNTVVPRWDEKAQERQSKMNN
;
A
#
# COMPACT_ATOMS: atom_id res chain seq x y z
N HIS A 1 -27.30 -7.49 5.25
CA HIS A 1 -26.15 -7.94 4.46
C HIS A 1 -25.23 -6.75 4.24
N VAL A 2 -23.93 -6.85 4.55
CA VAL A 2 -22.96 -5.75 4.35
C VAL A 2 -22.30 -5.94 2.99
N GLN A 3 -22.37 -4.92 2.14
CA GLN A 3 -21.87 -4.94 0.75
C GLN A 3 -21.59 -3.52 0.25
N SER A 4 -21.11 -3.41 -0.99
CA SER A 4 -21.00 -2.13 -1.67
C SER A 4 -22.36 -1.44 -1.76
N PRO A 5 -22.49 -0.15 -1.36
CA PRO A 5 -23.70 0.64 -1.59
C PRO A 5 -24.10 0.72 -3.06
N LEU A 6 -23.12 0.65 -3.98
CA LEU A 6 -23.37 0.65 -5.43
C LEU A 6 -24.18 -0.57 -5.91
N ASN A 7 -24.28 -1.64 -5.12
CA ASN A 7 -25.13 -2.79 -5.48
C ASN A 7 -26.63 -2.51 -5.33
N ASN A 8 -27.02 -1.43 -4.65
CA ASN A 8 -28.43 -1.05 -4.46
C ASN A 8 -28.58 0.46 -4.27
N ILE A 9 -28.27 1.22 -5.32
CA ILE A 9 -28.23 2.69 -5.31
C ILE A 9 -29.58 3.31 -4.94
N ALA A 10 -30.68 2.73 -5.43
CA ALA A 10 -32.04 3.11 -5.07
C ALA A 10 -32.28 3.19 -3.56
N ASN A 11 -31.75 2.23 -2.79
CA ASN A 11 -31.95 2.14 -1.34
C ASN A 11 -30.77 2.69 -0.51
N SER A 12 -29.63 3.01 -1.13
CA SER A 12 -28.47 3.57 -0.41
C SER A 12 -28.28 5.07 -0.65
N CYS A 13 -28.37 5.51 -1.91
CA CYS A 13 -28.00 6.87 -2.31
C CYS A 13 -29.24 7.70 -2.65
N GLN A 14 -30.17 7.14 -3.44
CA GLN A 14 -31.36 7.87 -3.91
C GLN A 14 -32.42 8.12 -2.84
N VAL A 15 -32.22 7.57 -1.64
CA VAL A 15 -32.97 7.99 -0.44
C VAL A 15 -32.68 9.44 -0.05
N CYS A 16 -31.56 10.01 -0.50
CA CYS A 16 -31.17 11.41 -0.26
C CYS A 16 -30.84 12.20 -1.54
N HIS A 17 -30.39 11.53 -2.59
CA HIS A 17 -29.95 12.12 -3.85
C HIS A 17 -31.01 11.99 -4.94
N ARG A 18 -31.12 13.00 -5.82
CA ARG A 18 -32.10 13.03 -6.93
C ARG A 18 -31.47 12.74 -8.30
N GLU A 19 -30.16 12.59 -8.32
CA GLU A 19 -29.36 12.26 -9.48
C GLU A 19 -29.64 10.82 -9.97
N SER A 20 -29.35 10.56 -11.25
CA SER A 20 -29.47 9.20 -11.81
C SER A 20 -28.44 8.26 -11.18
N GLU A 21 -28.77 6.96 -11.14
CA GLU A 21 -27.83 5.94 -10.65
C GLU A 21 -26.50 5.97 -11.42
N GLU A 22 -26.56 6.21 -12.74
CA GLU A 22 -25.38 6.36 -13.60
C GLU A 22 -24.51 7.55 -13.17
N THR A 23 -25.12 8.71 -12.91
CA THR A 23 -24.39 9.91 -12.46
C THR A 23 -23.70 9.65 -11.13
N LEU A 24 -24.43 9.09 -10.15
CA LEU A 24 -23.88 8.76 -8.83
C LEU A 24 -22.76 7.73 -8.92
N THR A 25 -22.92 6.71 -9.76
CA THR A 25 -21.89 5.68 -9.98
C THR A 25 -20.62 6.28 -10.57
N ARG A 26 -20.75 7.08 -11.62
CA ARG A 26 -19.62 7.78 -12.25
C ARG A 26 -18.91 8.66 -11.23
N ASP A 27 -19.66 9.45 -10.47
CA ASP A 27 -19.13 10.32 -9.43
C ASP A 27 -18.29 9.56 -8.37
N VAL A 28 -18.70 8.35 -8.00
CA VAL A 28 -17.92 7.48 -7.11
C VAL A 28 -16.62 7.05 -7.77
N TYR A 29 -16.69 6.53 -9.00
CA TYR A 29 -15.50 6.06 -9.73
C TYR A 29 -14.51 7.19 -10.03
N ASP A 30 -14.96 8.37 -10.45
CA ASP A 30 -14.09 9.52 -10.72
C ASP A 30 -13.21 9.88 -9.50
N ARG A 31 -13.81 9.84 -8.30
CA ARG A 31 -13.10 10.12 -7.04
C ARG A 31 -12.15 8.98 -6.66
N LEU A 32 -12.57 7.73 -6.85
CA LEU A 32 -11.73 6.56 -6.60
C LEU A 32 -10.52 6.51 -7.55
N ASP A 33 -10.72 6.78 -8.83
CA ASP A 33 -9.65 6.78 -9.84
C ASP A 33 -8.66 7.91 -9.60
N ALA A 34 -9.13 9.12 -9.29
CA ALA A 34 -8.26 10.25 -8.97
C ALA A 34 -7.38 9.97 -7.73
N THR A 35 -7.97 9.40 -6.66
CA THR A 35 -7.19 9.06 -5.46
C THR A 35 -6.27 7.87 -5.69
N LYS A 36 -6.68 6.88 -6.49
CA LYS A 36 -5.83 5.77 -6.90
C LYS A 36 -4.61 6.25 -7.69
N GLN A 37 -4.80 7.15 -8.66
CA GLN A 37 -3.70 7.70 -9.44
C GLN A 37 -2.65 8.39 -8.55
N LEU A 38 -3.09 9.15 -7.54
CA LEU A 38 -2.18 9.77 -6.57
C LEU A 38 -1.45 8.73 -5.71
N ALA A 39 -2.13 7.66 -5.31
CA ALA A 39 -1.54 6.56 -4.55
C ALA A 39 -0.47 5.81 -5.36
N ASP A 40 -0.74 5.53 -6.64
CA ASP A 40 0.19 4.88 -7.55
C ASP A 40 1.45 5.76 -7.74
N ILE A 41 1.28 7.06 -8.00
CA ILE A 41 2.41 8.03 -8.11
C ILE A 41 3.25 8.06 -6.83
N ALA A 42 2.58 8.15 -5.66
CA ALA A 42 3.25 8.17 -4.36
C ALA A 42 4.02 6.87 -4.10
N GLY A 43 3.39 5.73 -4.34
CA GLY A 43 3.95 4.39 -4.14
C GLY A 43 5.14 4.10 -5.04
N GLU A 44 5.02 4.38 -6.35
CA GLU A 44 6.12 4.18 -7.31
C GLU A 44 7.35 5.04 -6.96
N SER A 45 7.13 6.31 -6.62
CA SER A 45 8.22 7.21 -6.24
C SER A 45 8.87 6.77 -4.93
N LEU A 46 8.07 6.29 -3.97
CA LEU A 46 8.57 5.85 -2.67
C LEU A 46 9.34 4.52 -2.77
N ALA A 47 8.91 3.61 -3.64
CA ALA A 47 9.66 2.39 -3.94
C ALA A 47 11.07 2.73 -4.49
N LYS A 48 11.16 3.69 -5.42
CA LYS A 48 12.45 4.19 -5.92
C LYS A 48 13.30 4.79 -4.80
N ALA A 49 12.70 5.58 -3.90
CA ALA A 49 13.39 6.18 -2.77
C ALA A 49 13.97 5.13 -1.80
N HIS A 50 13.25 4.03 -1.58
CA HIS A 50 13.77 2.90 -0.78
C HIS A 50 14.97 2.20 -1.45
N ILE A 51 14.96 2.05 -2.77
CA ILE A 51 16.08 1.46 -3.54
C ILE A 51 17.29 2.41 -3.52
N GLU A 52 17.07 3.72 -3.66
CA GLU A 52 18.10 4.75 -3.53
C GLU A 52 18.72 4.73 -2.12
N ALA A 53 17.90 4.64 -1.07
CA ALA A 53 18.37 4.51 0.31
C ALA A 53 19.20 3.24 0.52
N LYS A 54 18.77 2.09 -0.04
CA LYS A 54 19.58 0.87 -0.02
C LYS A 54 20.92 1.09 -0.71
N THR A 55 20.93 1.72 -1.89
CA THR A 55 22.16 2.03 -2.62
C THR A 55 23.10 2.91 -1.79
N ALA A 56 22.58 3.90 -1.06
CA ALA A 56 23.39 4.73 -0.18
C ALA A 56 24.05 3.90 0.93
N TRP A 57 23.28 3.00 1.57
CA TRP A 57 23.81 2.06 2.56
C TRP A 57 24.89 1.13 2.00
N ASP A 58 24.65 0.55 0.84
CA ASP A 58 25.61 -0.33 0.16
C ASP A 58 26.93 0.38 -0.20
N ASN A 59 26.93 1.72 -0.24
CA ASN A 59 28.08 2.57 -0.55
C ASN A 59 28.61 3.34 0.69
N GLY A 60 28.31 2.86 1.89
CA GLY A 60 28.93 3.36 3.11
C GLY A 60 28.32 4.62 3.71
N ALA A 61 27.05 4.93 3.38
CA ALA A 61 26.31 5.95 4.12
C ALA A 61 26.31 5.63 5.62
N THR A 62 26.45 6.68 6.44
CA THR A 62 26.38 6.58 7.90
C THR A 62 24.95 6.77 8.41
N GLU A 63 24.68 6.32 9.63
CA GLU A 63 23.39 6.56 10.29
C GLU A 63 23.05 8.05 10.40
N ASP A 64 24.02 8.90 10.71
CA ASP A 64 23.81 10.35 10.81
C ASP A 64 23.41 10.97 9.48
N GLN A 65 24.06 10.58 8.38
CA GLN A 65 23.69 11.02 7.02
C GLN A 65 22.28 10.54 6.63
N MET A 66 21.89 9.35 7.07
CA MET A 66 20.60 8.75 6.70
C MET A 66 19.45 9.17 7.62
N LYS A 67 19.71 9.66 8.83
CA LYS A 67 18.70 9.94 9.85
C LYS A 67 17.51 10.77 9.34
N GLN A 68 17.80 11.91 8.69
CA GLN A 68 16.74 12.78 8.17
C GLN A 68 16.03 12.17 6.96
N ILE A 69 16.76 11.48 6.09
CA ILE A 69 16.20 10.76 4.93
C ILE A 69 15.22 9.69 5.40
N LEU A 70 15.61 8.86 6.36
CA LEU A 70 14.76 7.80 6.91
C LEU A 70 13.51 8.37 7.60
N LYS A 71 13.63 9.52 8.27
CA LYS A 71 12.46 10.21 8.84
C LYS A 71 11.48 10.61 7.73
N LEU A 72 11.97 11.19 6.64
CA LEU A 72 11.12 11.57 5.49
C LEU A 72 10.46 10.35 4.85
N LEU A 73 11.21 9.26 4.63
CA LEU A 73 10.68 8.01 4.10
C LEU A 73 9.61 7.41 5.01
N ARG A 74 9.83 7.39 6.33
CA ARG A 74 8.84 6.94 7.31
C ARG A 74 7.57 7.80 7.24
N ASP A 75 7.73 9.12 7.24
CA ASP A 75 6.60 10.04 7.20
C ASP A 75 5.81 9.93 5.88
N ALA A 76 6.50 9.70 4.76
CA ALA A 76 5.88 9.46 3.46
C ALA A 76 5.15 8.11 3.43
N GLN A 77 5.81 7.02 3.81
CA GLN A 77 5.22 5.68 3.85
C GLN A 77 3.95 5.64 4.71
N TRP A 78 3.99 6.27 5.90
CA TRP A 78 2.80 6.36 6.76
C TRP A 78 1.60 6.97 6.03
N ARG A 79 1.81 7.98 5.20
CA ARG A 79 0.75 8.70 4.49
C ARG A 79 0.20 7.91 3.31
N VAL A 80 1.09 7.34 2.48
CA VAL A 80 0.66 6.49 1.36
C VAL A 80 0.08 5.16 1.81
N ASP A 81 0.34 4.72 3.05
CA ASP A 81 -0.31 3.55 3.63
C ASP A 81 -1.69 3.92 4.23
N PHE A 82 -1.74 4.96 5.07
CA PHE A 82 -2.98 5.41 5.73
C PHE A 82 -4.11 5.73 4.75
N ALA A 83 -3.81 6.42 3.64
CA ALA A 83 -4.82 6.86 2.69
C ALA A 83 -5.56 5.69 1.98
N PRO A 84 -4.88 4.76 1.28
CA PRO A 84 -5.53 3.63 0.61
C PRO A 84 -5.83 2.44 1.53
N ALA A 85 -5.30 2.36 2.75
CA ALA A 85 -5.60 1.27 3.69
C ALA A 85 -7.11 1.16 4.00
N SER A 86 -7.83 2.28 3.93
CA SER A 86 -9.28 2.27 3.83
C SER A 86 -9.68 2.25 2.35
N HIS A 87 -10.10 1.08 1.84
CA HIS A 87 -10.50 0.92 0.43
C HIS A 87 -11.61 1.88 -0.03
N GLY A 88 -12.45 2.37 0.89
CA GLY A 88 -13.51 3.35 0.61
C GLY A 88 -13.11 4.81 0.84
N ALA A 89 -11.86 5.11 1.20
CA ALA A 89 -11.44 6.47 1.58
C ALA A 89 -11.61 7.49 0.46
N GLY A 90 -11.35 7.08 -0.79
CA GLY A 90 -11.55 7.92 -1.96
C GLY A 90 -13.01 8.34 -2.17
N PHE A 91 -13.97 7.59 -1.61
CA PHE A 91 -15.38 7.98 -1.59
C PHE A 91 -15.77 8.72 -0.30
N HIS A 92 -15.38 8.20 0.86
CA HIS A 92 -15.77 8.77 2.17
C HIS A 92 -15.16 10.15 2.43
N ALA A 93 -13.91 10.38 2.00
CA ALA A 93 -13.18 11.62 2.23
C ALA A 93 -12.19 11.90 1.08
N PRO A 94 -12.67 12.14 -0.16
CA PRO A 94 -11.83 12.27 -1.36
C PRO A 94 -10.75 13.35 -1.22
N LEU A 95 -11.13 14.53 -0.73
CA LEU A 95 -10.22 15.67 -0.61
C LEU A 95 -9.12 15.43 0.44
N GLU A 96 -9.49 14.83 1.57
CA GLU A 96 -8.52 14.52 2.62
C GLU A 96 -7.57 13.39 2.19
N THR A 97 -8.10 12.37 1.52
CA THR A 97 -7.31 11.28 0.91
C THR A 97 -6.30 11.86 -0.09
N ALA A 98 -6.76 12.73 -1.00
CA ALA A 98 -5.90 13.41 -1.96
C ALA A 98 -4.85 14.31 -1.30
N ARG A 99 -5.22 15.07 -0.26
CA ARG A 99 -4.29 15.91 0.51
C ARG A 99 -3.19 15.08 1.17
N ILE A 100 -3.55 13.99 1.84
CA ILE A 100 -2.59 13.08 2.49
C ILE A 100 -1.62 12.50 1.46
N LEU A 101 -2.13 11.99 0.34
CA LEU A 101 -1.31 11.46 -0.75
C LEU A 101 -0.39 12.54 -1.36
N GLY A 102 -0.89 13.77 -1.56
CA GLY A 102 -0.10 14.91 -1.99
C GLY A 102 1.07 15.20 -1.04
N THR A 103 0.83 15.17 0.28
CA THR A 103 1.91 15.33 1.27
C THR A 103 2.86 14.14 1.33
N SER A 104 2.42 12.94 0.97
CA SER A 104 3.32 11.79 0.78
C SER A 104 4.26 12.03 -0.38
N ILE A 105 3.74 12.49 -1.52
CA ILE A 105 4.53 12.78 -2.72
C ILE A 105 5.58 13.85 -2.44
N GLU A 106 5.22 14.93 -1.74
CA GLU A 106 6.16 15.99 -1.33
C GLU A 106 7.31 15.40 -0.50
N LYS A 107 7.00 14.65 0.56
CA LYS A 107 8.01 14.05 1.44
C LYS A 107 8.91 13.06 0.73
N THR A 108 8.33 12.23 -0.14
CA THR A 108 9.11 11.31 -0.98
C THR A 108 10.07 12.09 -1.86
N LYS A 109 9.60 13.15 -2.56
CA LYS A 109 10.48 13.97 -3.41
C LYS A 109 11.60 14.62 -2.60
N THR A 110 11.29 15.15 -1.42
CA THR A 110 12.30 15.73 -0.52
C THR A 110 13.32 14.67 -0.08
N ALA A 111 12.89 13.45 0.27
CA ALA A 111 13.81 12.36 0.59
C ALA A 111 14.72 11.99 -0.58
N ARG A 112 14.17 11.90 -1.80
CA ARG A 112 14.93 11.56 -3.01
C ARG A 112 15.96 12.63 -3.39
N LEU A 113 15.66 13.91 -3.15
CA LEU A 113 16.64 14.99 -3.34
C LEU A 113 17.81 14.89 -2.36
N GLU A 114 17.55 14.61 -1.09
CA GLU A 114 18.62 14.39 -0.11
C GLU A 114 19.41 13.10 -0.40
N LEU A 115 18.75 12.05 -0.87
CA LEU A 115 19.40 10.82 -1.34
C LEU A 115 20.30 11.06 -2.53
N ASP A 116 19.86 11.83 -3.55
CA ASP A 116 20.70 12.17 -4.71
C ASP A 116 21.98 12.91 -4.29
N ARG A 117 21.86 13.87 -3.36
CA ARG A 117 23.02 14.58 -2.80
C ARG A 117 23.98 13.64 -2.06
N LEU A 118 23.43 12.77 -1.21
CA LEU A 118 24.22 11.82 -0.45
C LEU A 118 24.93 10.82 -1.38
N LEU A 119 24.22 10.23 -2.33
CA LEU A 119 24.77 9.29 -3.32
C LEU A 119 25.93 9.91 -4.11
N ARG A 120 25.78 11.16 -4.56
CA ARG A 120 26.89 11.88 -5.23
C ARG A 120 28.09 12.10 -4.31
N SER A 121 27.86 12.44 -3.04
CA SER A 121 28.94 12.62 -2.06
C SER A 121 29.70 11.33 -1.76
N LEU A 122 29.03 10.18 -1.90
CA LEU A 122 29.62 8.84 -1.77
C LEU A 122 30.27 8.35 -3.08
N GLY A 123 30.31 9.17 -4.13
CA GLY A 123 30.89 8.80 -5.42
C GLY A 123 30.04 7.84 -6.25
N VAL A 124 28.76 7.64 -5.91
CA VAL A 124 27.84 6.78 -6.67
C VAL A 124 27.47 7.46 -7.98
N LYS A 125 27.59 6.73 -9.10
CA LYS A 125 27.18 7.21 -10.42
C LYS A 125 25.65 7.35 -10.48
N THR A 126 25.18 8.56 -10.76
CA THR A 126 23.76 8.87 -10.96
C THR A 126 23.43 9.05 -12.46
N PRO A 127 22.22 8.67 -12.94
CA PRO A 127 21.14 8.06 -12.18
C PRO A 127 21.46 6.60 -11.82
N ILE A 128 21.00 6.16 -10.64
CA ILE A 128 21.14 4.75 -10.24
C ILE A 128 20.31 3.84 -11.16
N GLN A 129 20.75 2.60 -11.30
CA GLN A 129 19.99 1.56 -11.99
C GLN A 129 18.94 0.99 -11.05
N TYR A 130 17.69 0.90 -11.51
CA TYR A 130 16.62 0.28 -10.73
C TYR A 130 16.44 -1.18 -11.15
N PRO A 131 16.21 -2.10 -10.21
CA PRO A 131 15.76 -3.45 -10.54
C PRO A 131 14.42 -3.38 -11.26
N ASP A 132 14.17 -4.35 -12.13
CA ASP A 132 12.85 -4.53 -12.71
C ASP A 132 11.89 -5.10 -11.64
N ILE A 133 10.94 -4.28 -11.22
CA ILE A 133 9.88 -4.63 -10.26
C ILE A 133 8.48 -4.46 -10.89
N SER A 134 8.39 -4.57 -12.21
CA SER A 134 7.15 -4.35 -12.99
C SER A 134 6.03 -5.35 -12.71
N THR A 135 6.34 -6.49 -12.09
CA THR A 135 5.35 -7.48 -11.66
C THR A 135 5.54 -7.83 -10.19
N LYS A 136 4.48 -8.36 -9.58
CA LYS A 136 4.51 -8.88 -8.22
C LYS A 136 5.65 -9.89 -8.03
N GLU A 137 5.82 -10.82 -8.98
CA GLU A 137 6.81 -11.89 -8.92
C GLU A 137 8.23 -11.31 -8.97
N LYS A 138 8.47 -10.33 -9.83
CA LYS A 138 9.78 -9.65 -9.95
C LYS A 138 10.11 -8.85 -8.69
N ALA A 139 9.13 -8.13 -8.13
CA ALA A 139 9.30 -7.41 -6.86
C ALA A 139 9.59 -8.37 -5.69
N GLN A 140 8.87 -9.49 -5.61
CA GLN A 140 9.10 -10.52 -4.58
C GLN A 140 10.47 -11.17 -4.71
N ALA A 141 10.90 -11.47 -5.94
CA ALA A 141 12.24 -11.99 -6.21
C ALA A 141 13.33 -10.99 -5.84
N TYR A 142 13.16 -9.71 -6.16
CA TYR A 142 14.09 -8.64 -5.76
C TYR A 142 14.26 -8.55 -4.24
N LEU A 143 13.18 -8.75 -3.48
CA LEU A 143 13.20 -8.78 -2.01
C LEU A 143 13.75 -10.09 -1.42
N GLY A 144 14.11 -11.07 -2.25
CA GLY A 144 14.62 -12.38 -1.80
C GLY A 144 13.55 -13.30 -1.20
N LEU A 145 12.27 -13.09 -1.52
CA LEU A 145 11.17 -13.91 -0.99
C LEU A 145 11.03 -15.23 -1.76
N ASP A 146 11.24 -16.35 -1.07
CA ASP A 146 10.94 -17.69 -1.60
C ASP A 146 9.42 -17.96 -1.55
N MET A 147 8.73 -17.50 -2.58
CA MET A 147 7.28 -17.58 -2.67
C MET A 147 6.76 -19.01 -2.83
N ASN A 148 7.55 -19.94 -3.37
CA ASN A 148 7.15 -21.34 -3.47
C ASN A 148 7.10 -21.95 -2.08
N LYS A 149 8.19 -21.81 -1.31
CA LYS A 149 8.25 -22.28 0.08
C LYS A 149 7.20 -21.64 0.98
N LEU A 150 6.95 -20.34 0.83
CA LEU A 150 5.91 -19.65 1.62
C LEU A 150 4.50 -20.17 1.30
N LYS A 151 4.19 -20.42 0.02
CA LYS A 151 2.90 -20.98 -0.41
C LYS A 151 2.73 -22.43 0.05
N GLU A 152 3.77 -23.24 -0.06
CA GLU A 152 3.76 -24.64 0.42
C GLU A 152 3.51 -24.71 1.93
N LYS A 153 4.25 -23.93 2.72
CA LYS A 153 4.01 -23.83 4.17
C LYS A 153 2.59 -23.38 4.51
N LYS A 154 2.06 -22.39 3.76
CA LYS A 154 0.68 -21.94 3.99
C LYS A 154 -0.32 -23.04 3.63
N LYS A 155 -0.10 -23.79 2.56
CA LYS A 155 -0.95 -24.92 2.16
C LYS A 155 -0.92 -26.04 3.21
N GLU A 156 0.26 -26.39 3.71
CA GLU A 156 0.40 -27.37 4.81
C GLU A 156 -0.36 -26.92 6.06
N PHE A 157 -0.19 -25.66 6.47
CA PHE A 157 -0.93 -25.09 7.59
C PHE A 157 -2.46 -25.18 7.39
N LEU A 158 -2.95 -24.80 6.22
CA LEU A 158 -4.38 -24.85 5.89
C LEU A 158 -4.93 -26.28 5.88
N ASN A 159 -4.13 -27.28 5.51
CA ASN A 159 -4.57 -28.67 5.43
C ASN A 159 -4.43 -29.43 6.76
N THR A 160 -3.59 -28.96 7.68
CA THR A 160 -3.25 -29.72 8.90
C THR A 160 -3.70 -29.04 10.18
N VAL A 161 -3.60 -27.71 10.27
CA VAL A 161 -3.88 -26.96 11.50
C VAL A 161 -5.32 -26.47 11.51
N VAL A 162 -5.80 -25.90 10.40
CA VAL A 162 -7.15 -25.31 10.34
C VAL A 162 -8.25 -26.36 10.57
N PRO A 163 -8.24 -27.56 9.96
CA PRO A 163 -9.27 -28.56 10.22
C PRO A 163 -9.31 -29.00 11.70
N ARG A 164 -8.14 -29.12 12.35
CA ARG A 164 -8.06 -29.42 13.79
C ARG A 164 -8.62 -28.31 14.66
N TRP A 165 -8.48 -27.05 14.23
CA TRP A 165 -9.12 -25.92 14.91
C TRP A 165 -10.63 -25.96 14.75
N ASP A 166 -11.12 -26.30 13.57
CA ASP A 166 -12.55 -26.43 13.28
C ASP A 166 -13.18 -27.58 14.08
N GLU A 167 -12.53 -28.75 14.13
CA GLU A 167 -12.96 -29.89 14.97
C GLU A 167 -13.08 -29.51 16.44
N LYS A 168 -12.05 -28.85 17.00
CA LYS A 168 -12.08 -28.37 18.39
C LYS A 168 -13.16 -27.32 18.63
N ALA A 169 -13.39 -26.43 17.65
CA ALA A 169 -14.44 -25.43 17.74
C ALA A 169 -15.83 -26.06 17.72
N GLN A 170 -16.05 -27.08 16.87
CA GLN A 170 -17.29 -27.85 16.81
C GLN A 170 -17.55 -28.62 18.11
N GLU A 171 -16.54 -29.30 18.66
CA GLU A 171 -16.66 -30.00 19.94
C GLU A 171 -17.06 -29.02 21.06
N ARG A 172 -16.38 -27.87 21.14
CA ARG A 172 -16.71 -26.81 22.11
C ARG A 172 -18.15 -26.30 21.94
N GLN A 173 -18.58 -25.99 20.71
CA GLN A 173 -19.92 -25.47 20.43
C GLN A 173 -21.01 -26.50 20.76
N SER A 174 -20.77 -27.79 20.51
CA SER A 174 -21.73 -28.85 20.85
C SER A 174 -22.01 -28.95 22.35
N LYS A 175 -21.02 -28.63 23.19
CA LYS A 175 -21.15 -28.60 24.66
C LYS A 175 -21.80 -27.33 25.21
N MET A 176 -21.98 -26.30 24.37
CA MET A 176 -22.65 -25.05 24.77
C MET A 176 -24.15 -25.05 24.43
N ASN A 177 -24.56 -25.91 23.50
CA ASN A 177 -25.96 -26.04 23.07
C ASN A 177 -26.73 -27.15 23.82
N ASN A 178 -26.09 -27.82 24.77
CA ASN A 178 -26.67 -28.76 25.74
C ASN A 178 -26.66 -28.11 27.13
#